data_AF-A0A9N9CYU3-F1
#
_entry.id   AF-A0A9N9CYU3-F1
#
_cell.length_a   1.000
_cell.length_b   1.000
_cell.length_c   1.000
_cell.angle_alpha   90.00
_cell.angle_beta   90.00
_cell.angle_gamma   90.00
#
_symmetry.space_group_name_H-M   'P 1'
#
loop_
_entity.id
_entity.type
_entity.pdbx_description
1 polymer ?
#
loop_
_entity_poly.entity_id
_entity_poly.type
_entity_poly.pdbx_seq_one_letter_code
_entity_poly.pdbx_strand_id
1 'polypeptide(L)'
;MDSVNQVQDFVSHLQTPVVLQRISNMNNLNKNLINQILQRANKRKVFTAYHLLKSKVYEEGLLINITDGFIIGKSTQILWGSFTPAEKSTFTTYASQIRSRITI
;
A
#
# COMPACT_ATOMS: atom_id res chain seq x y z
N MET A 1 16.41 17.09 8.92
CA MET A 1 14.99 16.78 9.16
C MET A 1 14.96 15.35 9.63
N ASP A 2 14.58 15.11 10.88
CA ASP A 2 14.61 13.75 11.45
C ASP A 2 13.63 12.84 10.71
N SER A 3 14.10 11.66 10.32
CA SER A 3 13.31 10.64 9.64
C SER A 3 12.08 10.23 10.45
N VAL A 4 12.13 10.37 11.77
CA VAL A 4 11.00 10.17 12.70
C VAL A 4 9.88 11.18 12.45
N ASN A 5 10.21 12.47 12.33
CA ASN A 5 9.20 13.52 12.09
C ASN A 5 8.55 13.33 10.72
N GLN A 6 9.34 13.00 9.69
CA GLN A 6 8.80 12.74 8.35
C GLN A 6 7.88 11.51 8.30
N VAL A 7 8.20 10.44 9.06
CA VAL A 7 7.30 9.28 9.20
C VAL A 7 5.98 9.70 9.84
N GLN A 8 6.01 10.53 10.88
CA GLN A 8 4.82 10.95 11.62
C GLN A 8 3.94 11.92 10.82
N ASP A 9 4.55 12.88 10.12
CA ASP A 9 3.86 13.78 9.19
C ASP A 9 3.18 12.98 8.08
N PHE A 10 3.88 12.00 7.52
CA PHE A 10 3.32 11.16 6.47
C PHE A 10 2.20 10.25 6.98
N VAL A 11 2.34 9.64 8.16
CA VAL A 11 1.24 8.87 8.78
C VAL A 11 0.00 9.74 8.98
N SER A 12 0.19 10.97 9.48
CA SER A 12 -0.91 11.91 9.71
C SER A 12 -1.61 12.26 8.40
N HIS A 13 -0.85 12.48 7.32
CA HIS A 13 -1.40 12.64 5.97
C HIS A 13 -2.20 11.42 5.51
N LEU A 14 -1.64 10.21 5.63
CA LEU A 14 -2.29 8.95 5.22
C LEU A 14 -3.61 8.68 5.95
N GLN A 15 -3.72 9.13 7.20
CA GLN A 15 -4.91 8.97 8.03
C GLN A 15 -5.98 10.03 7.78
N THR A 16 -5.71 11.06 6.97
CA THR A 16 -6.77 11.99 6.59
C THR A 16 -7.87 11.25 5.81
N PRO A 17 -9.17 11.53 6.07
CA PRO A 17 -10.26 10.72 5.52
C PRO A 17 -10.22 10.56 4.00
N VAL A 18 -9.87 11.63 3.28
CA VAL A 18 -9.80 11.63 1.81
C VAL A 18 -8.65 10.74 1.33
N VAL A 19 -7.47 10.80 1.96
CA VAL A 19 -6.32 9.95 1.60
C VAL A 19 -6.61 8.50 1.96
N LEU A 20 -7.15 8.25 3.16
CA LEU A 20 -7.50 6.91 3.61
C LEU A 20 -8.54 6.25 2.69
N GLN A 21 -9.52 7.03 2.20
CA GLN A 21 -10.48 6.57 1.20
C GLN A 21 -9.79 6.21 -0.13
N ARG A 22 -8.83 7.01 -0.61
CA ARG A 22 -8.05 6.67 -1.83
C ARG A 22 -7.18 5.44 -1.66
N ILE A 23 -6.56 5.29 -0.49
CA ILE A 23 -5.77 4.10 -0.14
C ILE A 23 -6.65 2.86 -0.09
N SER A 24 -7.84 2.97 0.49
CA SER A 24 -8.80 1.86 0.65
C SER A 24 -9.60 1.57 -0.62
N ASN A 25 -9.68 2.52 -1.55
CA ASN A 25 -10.36 2.34 -2.83
C ASN A 25 -9.50 1.54 -3.80
N MET A 26 -9.83 0.27 -3.93
CA MET A 26 -9.12 -0.68 -4.81
C MET A 26 -9.58 -0.63 -6.28
N ASN A 27 -10.66 0.09 -6.60
CA ASN A 27 -11.14 0.21 -7.99
C ASN A 27 -10.17 1.02 -8.88
N ASN A 28 -9.32 1.84 -8.25
CA ASN A 28 -8.32 2.66 -8.92
C ASN A 28 -6.92 2.02 -8.91
N LEU A 29 -6.81 0.70 -8.68
CA LEU A 29 -5.53 0.02 -8.80
C LEU A 29 -5.01 0.18 -10.23
N ASN A 30 -3.91 0.92 -10.36
CA ASN A 30 -3.29 1.18 -11.64
C ASN A 30 -2.87 -0.16 -12.27
N LYS A 31 -3.41 -0.49 -13.45
CA LYS A 31 -3.09 -1.74 -14.16
C LYS A 31 -1.59 -1.90 -14.39
N ASN A 32 -0.86 -0.80 -14.57
CA ASN A 32 0.60 -0.81 -14.69
C ASN A 32 1.28 -1.17 -13.37
N LEU A 33 0.76 -0.68 -12.24
CA LEU A 33 1.23 -1.04 -10.90
C LEU A 33 0.94 -2.52 -10.61
N ILE A 34 -0.25 -3.01 -10.97
CA ILE A 34 -0.57 -4.44 -10.93
C ILE A 34 0.45 -5.20 -11.78
N ASN A 35 0.67 -4.85 -13.05
CA ASN A 35 1.64 -5.53 -13.90
C ASN A 35 3.08 -5.52 -13.35
N GLN A 36 3.52 -4.41 -12.74
CA GLN A 36 4.83 -4.34 -12.06
C GLN A 36 4.88 -5.23 -10.82
N ILE A 37 3.81 -5.22 -10.03
CA ILE A 37 3.63 -6.12 -8.88
C ILE A 37 3.67 -7.56 -9.35
N LEU A 38 2.97 -7.90 -10.44
CA LEU A 38 2.92 -9.23 -11.05
C LEU A 38 4.29 -9.69 -11.54
N GLN A 39 5.02 -8.83 -12.26
CA GLN A 39 6.38 -9.12 -12.73
C GLN A 39 7.36 -9.37 -11.57
N ARG A 40 7.23 -8.62 -10.47
CA ARG A 40 8.05 -8.81 -9.26
C ARG A 40 7.59 -10.00 -8.42
N ALA A 41 6.29 -10.27 -8.37
CA ALA A 41 5.68 -11.36 -7.60
C ALA A 41 5.89 -12.72 -8.26
N ASN A 42 5.91 -12.82 -9.59
CA ASN A 42 6.30 -14.06 -10.30
C ASN A 42 7.71 -14.52 -9.91
N LYS A 43 8.60 -13.60 -9.52
CA LYS A 43 9.93 -13.93 -8.97
C LYS A 43 9.92 -14.27 -7.47
N ARG A 44 8.87 -13.91 -6.71
CA ARG A 44 8.84 -14.00 -5.23
C ARG A 44 7.65 -14.80 -4.64
N LYS A 45 6.77 -15.39 -5.46
CA LYS A 45 5.60 -16.24 -5.12
C LYS A 45 4.57 -15.69 -4.11
N VAL A 46 4.78 -14.54 -3.46
CA VAL A 46 3.93 -14.12 -2.32
C VAL A 46 3.58 -12.63 -2.40
N PHE A 47 2.53 -12.30 -3.17
CA PHE A 47 1.86 -10.99 -3.05
C PHE A 47 0.82 -11.06 -1.93
N THR A 48 0.87 -10.14 -0.97
CA THR A 48 0.01 -10.15 0.24
C THR A 48 -0.80 -8.87 0.36
N ALA A 49 -1.80 -8.88 1.25
CA ALA A 49 -2.56 -7.69 1.61
C ALA A 49 -1.66 -6.51 2.05
N TYR A 50 -0.58 -6.82 2.78
CA TYR A 50 0.40 -5.82 3.20
C TYR A 50 1.18 -5.23 2.02
N HIS A 51 1.57 -6.07 1.05
CA HIS A 51 2.21 -5.57 -0.19
C HIS A 51 1.27 -4.65 -0.97
N LEU A 52 -0.02 -5.00 -1.05
CA LEU A 52 -1.04 -4.16 -1.68
C LEU A 52 -1.17 -2.81 -0.98
N LEU A 53 -1.26 -2.79 0.36
CA LEU A 53 -1.27 -1.55 1.12
C LEU A 53 -0.01 -0.73 0.88
N LYS A 54 1.17 -1.36 0.96
CA LYS A 54 2.45 -0.68 0.73
C LYS A 54 2.51 -0.01 -0.64
N SER A 55 1.96 -0.66 -1.67
CA SER A 55 1.84 -0.09 -3.01
C SER A 55 0.92 1.14 -3.05
N LYS A 56 -0.22 1.11 -2.35
CA LYS A 56 -1.12 2.28 -2.24
C LYS A 56 -0.46 3.44 -1.47
N VAL A 57 0.22 3.15 -0.38
CA VAL A 57 0.98 4.16 0.39
C VAL A 57 2.09 4.77 -0.46
N TYR A 58 2.77 3.96 -1.28
CA TYR A 58 3.77 4.45 -2.23
C TYR A 58 3.16 5.38 -3.29
N GLU A 59 2.00 5.03 -3.87
CA GLU A 59 1.29 5.91 -4.80
C GLU A 59 0.96 7.26 -4.17
N GLU A 60 0.42 7.27 -2.94
CA GLU A 60 0.14 8.52 -2.23
C GLU A 60 1.43 9.30 -1.90
N GLY A 61 2.52 8.61 -1.54
CA GLY A 61 3.82 9.23 -1.34
C GLY A 61 4.34 9.96 -2.58
N LEU A 62 4.17 9.38 -3.77
CA LEU A 62 4.53 10.03 -5.03
C LEU A 62 3.79 11.34 -5.27
N LEU A 63 2.52 11.45 -4.85
CA LEU A 63 1.73 12.68 -5.02
C LEU A 63 2.25 13.85 -4.20
N ILE A 64 2.99 13.58 -3.12
CA ILE A 64 3.56 14.58 -2.20
C ILE A 64 5.09 14.52 -2.12
N ASN A 65 5.73 13.94 -3.13
CA ASN A 65 7.20 13.82 -3.25
C ASN A 65 7.90 13.05 -2.11
N ILE A 66 7.24 12.10 -1.47
CA ILE A 66 7.84 11.15 -0.53
C ILE A 66 8.20 9.87 -1.27
N THR A 67 9.49 9.67 -1.53
CA THR A 67 10.02 8.50 -2.26
C THR A 67 10.94 7.62 -1.44
N ASP A 68 11.31 8.06 -0.23
CA ASP A 68 12.19 7.30 0.66
C ASP A 68 11.52 5.98 1.11
N GLY A 69 12.16 4.87 0.75
CA GLY A 69 11.65 3.53 1.06
C GLY A 69 11.54 3.21 2.55
N PHE A 70 12.38 3.84 3.40
CA PHE A 70 12.28 3.74 4.85
C PHE A 70 11.01 4.44 5.36
N ILE A 71 10.76 5.67 4.92
CA ILE A 71 9.56 6.44 5.32
C ILE A 71 8.30 5.69 4.88
N ILE A 72 8.23 5.30 3.61
CA ILE A 72 7.11 4.50 3.07
C ILE A 72 6.91 3.22 3.88
N GLY A 73 7.98 2.48 4.17
CA GLY A 73 7.91 1.22 4.91
C GLY A 73 7.40 1.39 6.34
N LYS A 74 7.95 2.37 7.07
CA LYS A 74 7.56 2.65 8.46
C LYS A 74 6.13 3.19 8.55
N SER A 75 5.75 4.14 7.70
CA SER A 75 4.39 4.66 7.69
C SER A 75 3.36 3.59 7.29
N THR A 76 3.71 2.70 6.34
CA THR A 76 2.86 1.54 6.00
C THR A 76 2.67 0.60 7.20
N GLN A 77 3.75 0.31 7.95
CA GLN A 77 3.67 -0.55 9.14
C GLN A 77 2.75 0.05 10.21
N ILE A 78 2.88 1.34 10.48
CA ILE A 78 2.04 2.06 11.45
C ILE A 78 0.56 2.03 11.01
N LEU A 79 0.31 2.38 9.74
CA LEU A 79 -1.05 2.38 9.18
C LEU A 79 -1.69 0.99 9.23
N TRP A 80 -0.96 -0.05 8.82
CA TRP A 80 -1.42 -1.44 8.91
C TRP A 80 -1.74 -1.88 10.36
N GLY A 81 -0.94 -1.40 11.33
CA GLY A 81 -1.19 -1.61 12.75
C GLY A 81 -2.53 -1.03 13.21
N SER A 82 -2.89 0.16 12.70
CA SER A 82 -4.14 0.85 13.05
C SER A 82 -5.40 0.27 12.41
N PHE A 83 -5.28 -0.51 11.33
CA PHE A 83 -6.44 -1.05 10.63
C PHE A 83 -7.17 -2.14 11.44
N THR A 84 -8.49 -2.03 11.44
CA THR A 84 -9.43 -3.05 11.91
C THR A 84 -9.33 -4.34 11.09
N PRO A 85 -9.82 -5.48 11.62
CA PRO A 85 -9.90 -6.72 10.85
C PRO A 85 -10.72 -6.57 9.55
N ALA A 86 -11.77 -5.76 9.56
CA ALA A 86 -12.61 -5.51 8.38
C ALA A 86 -11.82 -4.78 7.28
N GLU A 87 -11.10 -3.71 7.62
CA GLU A 87 -10.24 -2.99 6.67
C GLU A 87 -9.17 -3.90 6.08
N LYS A 88 -8.50 -4.70 6.93
CA LYS A 88 -7.51 -5.71 6.49
C LYS A 88 -8.11 -6.76 5.57
N SER A 89 -9.37 -7.14 5.78
CA SER A 89 -10.10 -8.10 4.95
C SER A 89 -10.29 -7.58 3.51
N THR A 90 -10.55 -6.28 3.34
CA THR A 90 -10.63 -5.65 2.02
C THR A 90 -9.34 -5.86 1.23
N PHE A 91 -8.18 -5.51 1.82
CA PHE A 91 -6.88 -5.71 1.16
C PHE A 91 -6.58 -7.19 0.90
N THR A 92 -6.99 -8.08 1.81
CA THR A 92 -6.80 -9.53 1.65
C THR A 92 -7.60 -10.08 0.49
N THR A 93 -8.86 -9.66 0.34
CA THR A 93 -9.74 -10.05 -0.76
C THR A 93 -9.15 -9.61 -2.10
N TYR A 94 -8.74 -8.35 -2.22
CA TYR A 94 -8.15 -7.85 -3.47
C TYR A 94 -6.78 -8.48 -3.75
N ALA A 95 -5.94 -8.71 -2.74
CA ALA A 95 -4.69 -9.44 -2.94
C ALA A 95 -4.93 -10.88 -3.41
N SER A 96 -6.01 -11.52 -2.96
CA SER A 96 -6.43 -12.83 -3.47
C SER A 96 -6.89 -12.77 -4.93
N GLN A 97 -7.70 -11.78 -5.30
CA GLN A 97 -8.15 -11.57 -6.69
C GLN A 97 -6.99 -11.25 -7.63
N ILE A 98 -5.98 -10.49 -7.19
CA ILE A 98 -4.78 -10.25 -7.98
C ILE A 98 -4.02 -11.56 -8.15
N ARG A 99 -3.83 -12.34 -7.07
CA ARG A 99 -3.18 -13.65 -7.12
C ARG A 99 -3.86 -14.64 -8.06
N SER A 100 -5.19 -14.68 -8.11
CA SER A 100 -5.92 -15.59 -9.02
C SER A 100 -5.74 -15.23 -10.50
N ARG A 101 -5.38 -13.97 -10.80
CA ARG A 101 -5.01 -13.53 -12.17
C ARG A 101 -3.55 -13.83 -12.51
N ILE A 102 -2.74 -14.24 -11.54
CA ILE A 102 -1.37 -14.74 -11.76
C ILE A 102 -1.49 -16.21 -12.10
N THR A 103 -1.90 -16.48 -13.33
CA THR A 103 -1.85 -17.84 -13.88
C THR A 103 -0.37 -18.18 -14.07
N ILE A 104 0.07 -19.28 -13.44
CA ILE A 104 1.38 -19.93 -13.67
C ILE A 104 1.43 -20.43 -15.11
#